data_AF-A0A352CT03-F1
#
_entry.id   AF-A0A352CT03-F1
#
_cell.length_a   1.000
_cell.length_b   1.000
_cell.length_c   1.000
_cell.angle_alpha   90.00
_cell.angle_beta   90.00
_cell.angle_gamma   90.00
#
_symmetry.space_group_name_H-M   'P 1'
#
loop_
_entity.id
_entity.type
_entity.pdbx_description
1 polymer ?
#
loop_
_entity_poly.entity_id
_entity_poly.type
_entity_poly.pdbx_seq_one_letter_code
_entity_poly.pdbx_strand_id
1 'polypeptide(L)'
;KSLEECPDYNGPLVIDFYGRLHPEHANGTVRFTNPTNSFRTVSAAMAEAFDKKVDRRLLIRKIGVNADKTTSDNGVYQLDLFTDYDALQREKAIQGAMLEIRQRYGKNAVVKGLNMLKGATAIERNTQIGGHRS
;
A
#
# COMPACT_ATOMS: atom_id res chain seq x y z
N LYS A 1 7.52 -11.09 -20.58
CA LYS A 1 8.38 -10.58 -19.48
C LYS A 1 8.29 -11.43 -18.23
N SER A 2 7.20 -11.44 -17.44
CA SER A 2 7.21 -12.30 -16.22
C SER A 2 7.43 -13.78 -16.53
N LEU A 3 6.86 -14.28 -17.63
CA LEU A 3 7.10 -15.65 -18.13
C LEU A 3 8.43 -15.81 -18.89
N GLU A 4 9.10 -14.71 -19.26
CA GLU A 4 10.46 -14.77 -19.81
C GLU A 4 11.49 -14.89 -18.67
N GLU A 5 11.27 -14.16 -17.56
CA GLU A 5 12.08 -14.25 -16.34
C GLU A 5 11.82 -15.54 -15.55
N CYS A 6 10.64 -16.14 -15.69
CA CYS A 6 10.26 -17.39 -15.05
C CYS A 6 9.64 -18.34 -16.09
N PRO A 7 10.46 -19.01 -16.92
CA PRO A 7 9.99 -19.89 -17.99
C PRO A 7 9.31 -21.16 -17.45
N ASP A 8 9.72 -21.64 -16.28
CA ASP A 8 9.16 -22.82 -15.62
C ASP A 8 7.93 -22.51 -14.75
N TYR A 9 7.25 -21.37 -15.01
CA TYR A 9 6.05 -21.02 -14.28
C TYR A 9 4.90 -21.98 -14.63
N ASN A 10 4.44 -22.70 -13.62
CA ASN A 10 3.40 -23.73 -13.71
C ASN A 10 2.07 -23.32 -13.06
N GLY A 11 1.93 -22.05 -12.67
CA GLY A 11 0.71 -21.51 -12.08
C GLY A 11 -0.33 -21.10 -13.13
N PRO A 12 -1.47 -20.54 -12.69
CA PRO A 12 -2.54 -20.15 -13.58
C PRO A 12 -2.14 -18.99 -14.50
N LEU A 13 -2.65 -19.04 -15.73
CA LEU A 13 -2.37 -18.13 -16.83
C LEU A 13 -3.67 -17.59 -17.41
N VAL A 14 -3.66 -16.31 -17.79
CA VAL A 14 -4.79 -15.60 -18.39
C VAL A 14 -4.31 -14.85 -19.63
N ILE A 15 -5.20 -14.71 -20.60
CA ILE A 15 -4.94 -13.94 -21.83
C ILE A 15 -5.41 -12.50 -21.58
N ASP A 16 -4.53 -11.53 -21.83
CA ASP A 16 -4.90 -10.11 -21.73
C ASP A 16 -5.75 -9.65 -22.93
N PHE A 17 -6.24 -8.41 -22.88
CA PHE A 17 -7.03 -7.81 -23.98
C PHE A 17 -6.30 -7.81 -25.33
N TYR A 18 -4.96 -7.81 -25.33
CA TYR A 18 -4.13 -7.82 -26.54
C TYR A 18 -3.78 -9.24 -27.02
N GLY A 19 -4.34 -10.29 -26.41
CA GLY A 19 -4.08 -11.67 -26.78
C GLY A 19 -2.78 -12.25 -26.20
N ARG A 20 -2.13 -11.56 -25.24
CA ARG A 20 -0.86 -12.01 -24.66
C ARG A 20 -1.10 -12.86 -23.42
N LEU A 21 -0.32 -13.94 -23.30
CA LEU A 21 -0.33 -14.80 -22.14
C LEU A 21 0.41 -14.14 -20.97
N HIS A 22 -0.21 -14.13 -19.79
CA HIS A 22 0.42 -13.64 -18.57
C HIS A 22 -0.08 -14.42 -17.34
N PRO A 23 0.68 -14.42 -16.22
CA PRO A 23 0.22 -14.97 -14.95
C PRO A 23 -1.07 -14.31 -14.49
N GLU A 24 -1.99 -15.11 -13.94
CA GLU A 24 -3.23 -14.59 -13.35
C GLU A 24 -2.94 -13.54 -12.25
N HIS A 25 -3.84 -12.57 -12.10
CA HIS A 25 -3.73 -11.55 -11.06
C HIS A 25 -3.91 -12.15 -9.66
N ALA A 26 -2.98 -11.84 -8.75
CA ALA A 26 -3.11 -12.15 -7.34
C ALA A 26 -4.01 -11.11 -6.64
N ASN A 27 -5.11 -11.58 -6.04
CA ASN A 27 -6.02 -10.75 -5.25
C ASN A 27 -6.10 -11.25 -3.81
N GLY A 28 -6.22 -10.33 -2.84
CA GLY A 28 -6.31 -10.68 -1.42
C GLY A 28 -7.08 -9.66 -0.60
N THR A 29 -7.67 -10.15 0.49
CA THR A 29 -8.39 -9.33 1.47
C THR A 29 -7.92 -9.72 2.85
N VAL A 30 -7.56 -8.72 3.65
CA VAL A 30 -7.26 -8.88 5.07
C VAL A 30 -8.43 -8.29 5.85
N ARG A 31 -8.97 -9.07 6.78
CA ARG A 31 -10.04 -8.61 7.68
C ARG A 31 -9.44 -8.37 9.05
N PHE A 32 -9.71 -7.19 9.59
CA PHE A 32 -9.36 -6.85 10.97
C PHE A 32 -10.59 -7.09 11.87
N THR A 33 -10.36 -7.60 13.08
CA THR A 33 -11.42 -7.80 14.07
C THR A 33 -12.03 -6.46 14.49
N ASN A 34 -11.17 -5.46 14.72
CA ASN A 34 -11.57 -4.12 15.11
C ASN A 34 -11.19 -3.12 14.00
N PRO A 35 -12.01 -2.08 13.77
CA PRO A 35 -11.63 -0.97 12.89
C PRO A 35 -10.31 -0.36 13.37
N THR A 36 -9.38 -0.12 12.44
CA THR A 36 -8.06 0.42 12.77
C THR A 36 -7.57 1.38 11.69
N ASN A 37 -6.91 2.45 12.13
CA ASN A 37 -6.17 3.39 11.30
C ASN A 37 -4.67 3.42 11.60
N SER A 38 -4.16 2.50 12.44
CA SER A 38 -2.72 2.37 12.67
C SER A 38 -2.04 1.88 11.40
N PHE A 39 -1.08 2.65 10.90
CA PHE A 39 -0.32 2.27 9.72
C PHE A 39 0.54 1.04 10.00
N ARG A 40 1.12 0.93 11.20
CA ARG A 40 1.90 -0.25 11.61
C ARG A 40 1.07 -1.52 11.51
N THR A 41 -0.12 -1.54 12.10
CA THR A 41 -1.01 -2.72 12.07
C THR A 41 -1.45 -3.07 10.65
N VAL A 42 -1.88 -2.06 9.88
CA VAL A 42 -2.37 -2.26 8.52
C VAL A 42 -1.26 -2.72 7.58
N SER A 43 -0.10 -2.06 7.61
CA SER A 43 1.04 -2.40 6.76
C SER A 43 1.61 -3.79 7.05
N ALA A 44 1.72 -4.18 8.33
CA ALA A 44 2.20 -5.50 8.72
C ALA A 44 1.28 -6.61 8.18
N ALA A 45 -0.03 -6.47 8.38
CA ALA A 45 -0.99 -7.47 7.92
C ALA A 45 -1.08 -7.53 6.37
N MET A 46 -0.97 -6.39 5.68
CA MET A 46 -0.89 -6.35 4.22
C MET A 46 0.39 -7.00 3.70
N ALA A 47 1.54 -6.77 4.32
CA ALA A 47 2.81 -7.38 3.92
C ALA A 47 2.76 -8.90 4.08
N GLU A 48 2.21 -9.40 5.19
CA GLU A 48 2.02 -10.84 5.41
C GLU A 48 1.09 -11.46 4.35
N ALA A 49 -0.03 -10.80 4.05
CA ALA A 49 -0.97 -11.27 3.03
C ALA A 49 -0.35 -11.25 1.63
N PHE A 50 0.49 -10.25 1.34
CA PHE A 50 1.23 -10.12 0.09
C PHE A 50 2.22 -11.27 -0.06
N ASP A 51 3.06 -11.52 0.95
CA ASP A 51 4.07 -12.59 0.92
C ASP A 51 3.44 -13.98 0.78
N LYS A 52 2.24 -14.20 1.35
CA LYS A 52 1.50 -15.46 1.22
C LYS A 52 0.88 -15.69 -0.16
N LYS A 53 0.51 -14.61 -0.87
CA LYS A 53 -0.26 -14.70 -2.12
C LYS A 53 0.55 -14.47 -3.37
N VAL A 54 1.66 -13.75 -3.29
CA VAL A 54 2.43 -13.33 -4.45
C VAL A 54 3.63 -14.25 -4.65
N ASP A 55 3.73 -14.84 -5.84
CA ASP A 55 4.93 -15.58 -6.24
C ASP A 55 6.08 -14.59 -6.48
N ARG A 56 7.12 -14.68 -5.64
CA ARG A 56 8.30 -13.82 -5.69
C ARG A 56 9.14 -13.99 -6.96
N ARG A 57 8.93 -15.05 -7.73
CA ARG A 57 9.59 -15.28 -9.04
C ARG A 57 9.01 -14.39 -10.14
N LEU A 58 7.82 -13.84 -9.94
CA LEU A 58 7.12 -13.03 -10.93
C LEU A 58 7.37 -11.53 -10.73
N LEU A 59 7.44 -10.80 -11.84
CA LEU A 59 7.53 -9.34 -11.82
C LEU A 59 6.17 -8.71 -11.48
N ILE A 60 6.19 -7.73 -10.56
CA ILE A 60 5.02 -6.96 -10.15
C ILE A 60 4.97 -5.64 -10.91
N ARG A 61 3.83 -5.34 -11.55
CA ARG A 61 3.65 -4.11 -12.34
C ARG A 61 2.77 -3.08 -11.64
N LYS A 62 1.77 -3.52 -10.89
CA LYS A 62 0.78 -2.67 -10.22
C LYS A 62 0.34 -3.32 -8.93
N ILE A 63 0.25 -2.51 -7.88
CA ILE A 63 -0.36 -2.89 -6.60
C ILE A 63 -1.53 -1.95 -6.38
N GLY A 64 -2.71 -2.53 -6.14
CA GLY A 64 -3.91 -1.79 -5.75
C GLY A 64 -4.25 -2.11 -4.29
N VAL A 65 -4.54 -1.09 -3.50
CA VAL A 65 -4.98 -1.23 -2.12
C VAL A 65 -6.29 -0.48 -1.98
N ASN A 66 -7.29 -1.16 -1.41
CA ASN A 66 -8.59 -0.58 -1.09
C ASN A 66 -8.90 -0.82 0.40
N ALA A 67 -9.54 0.15 1.04
CA ALA A 67 -10.06 0.03 2.38
C ALA A 67 -11.58 -0.14 2.32
N ASP A 68 -12.08 -1.31 2.69
CA ASP A 68 -13.50 -1.62 2.68
C ASP A 68 -14.11 -1.43 4.08
N LYS A 69 -15.41 -1.12 4.13
CA LYS A 69 -16.20 -0.96 5.37
C LYS A 69 -15.60 0.06 6.36
N THR A 70 -15.10 1.18 5.84
CA THR A 70 -14.57 2.26 6.65
C THR A 70 -15.66 2.96 7.47
N THR A 71 -15.30 3.40 8.66
CA THR A 71 -16.16 4.16 9.59
C THR A 71 -15.40 5.41 10.06
N SER A 72 -16.13 6.43 10.49
CA SER A 72 -15.54 7.63 11.08
C SER A 72 -14.82 7.29 12.38
N ASP A 73 -13.59 7.76 12.53
CA ASP A 73 -12.86 7.65 13.81
C ASP A 73 -13.41 8.69 14.78
N ASN A 74 -14.30 8.26 15.68
CA ASN A 74 -14.87 9.10 16.73
C ASN A 74 -13.96 9.19 17.98
N GLY A 75 -12.74 8.65 17.91
CA GLY A 75 -11.80 8.62 19.03
C GLY A 75 -12.13 7.57 20.10
N VAL A 76 -13.19 6.77 19.89
CA VAL A 76 -13.62 5.71 20.80
C VAL A 76 -13.18 4.36 20.24
N TYR A 77 -12.39 3.62 21.01
CA TYR A 77 -11.99 2.25 20.67
C TYR A 77 -11.87 1.42 21.94
N GLN A 78 -12.12 0.11 21.81
CA GLN A 78 -11.95 -0.82 22.91
C GLN A 78 -10.47 -0.97 23.25
N LEU A 79 -10.15 -0.85 24.54
CA LEU A 79 -8.80 -1.09 25.04
C LEU A 79 -8.55 -2.59 25.24
N ASP A 80 -7.28 -2.97 25.17
CA ASP A 80 -6.69 -4.29 25.25
C ASP A 80 -5.39 -4.19 26.04
N LEU A 81 -5.10 -5.20 26.85
CA LEU A 81 -3.98 -5.20 27.79
C LEU A 81 -2.62 -5.27 27.09
N PHE A 82 -2.57 -5.84 25.89
CA PHE A 82 -1.33 -6.08 25.15
C PHE A 82 -0.99 -4.97 24.15
N THR A 83 -1.79 -3.91 24.12
CA THR A 83 -1.57 -2.77 23.22
C THR A 83 -0.77 -1.67 23.91
N ASP A 84 0.36 -1.29 23.32
CA ASP A 84 1.11 -0.09 23.73
C ASP A 84 0.40 1.18 23.21
N TYR A 85 -0.40 1.79 24.09
CA TYR A 85 -1.17 2.99 23.78
C TYR A 85 -0.31 4.23 23.58
N ASP A 86 0.82 4.34 24.26
CA ASP A 86 1.72 5.49 24.10
C ASP A 86 2.37 5.46 22.72
N ALA A 87 2.76 4.28 22.24
CA ALA A 87 3.26 4.13 20.88
C ALA A 87 2.17 4.40 19.83
N LEU A 88 0.94 3.92 20.07
CA LEU A 88 -0.19 4.16 19.16
C LEU A 88 -0.53 5.65 19.07
N GLN A 89 -0.56 6.37 20.20
CA GLN A 89 -0.85 7.80 20.22
C GLN A 89 0.28 8.61 19.55
N ARG A 90 1.54 8.23 19.77
CA ARG A 90 2.69 8.82 19.06
C ARG A 90 2.59 8.62 17.55
N GLU A 91 2.25 7.41 17.10
CA GLU A 91 2.04 7.13 15.68
C GLU A 91 0.95 8.03 15.08
N LYS A 92 -0.23 8.09 15.74
CA LYS A 92 -1.34 8.96 15.30
C LYS A 92 -0.93 10.42 15.22
N ALA A 93 -0.23 10.93 16.22
CA ALA A 93 0.25 12.32 16.24
C ALA A 93 1.21 12.63 15.07
N ILE A 94 2.16 11.73 14.81
CA ILE A 94 3.11 11.87 13.69
C ILE A 94 2.36 11.88 12.35
N GLN A 95 1.42 10.96 12.16
CA GLN A 95 0.63 10.89 10.93
C GLN A 95 -0.22 12.15 10.72
N GLY A 96 -0.86 12.64 11.78
CA GLY A 96 -1.63 13.88 11.76
C GLY A 96 -0.76 15.08 11.37
N ALA A 97 0.40 15.25 12.03
CA ALA A 97 1.34 16.32 11.74
C ALA A 97 1.85 16.25 10.28
N MET A 98 2.19 15.05 9.78
CA MET A 98 2.60 14.87 8.39
C MET A 98 1.49 15.26 7.39
N LEU A 99 0.24 14.94 7.71
CA LEU A 99 -0.90 15.29 6.87
C LEU A 99 -1.11 16.81 6.85
N GLU A 100 -1.06 17.45 8.01
CA GLU A 100 -1.19 18.90 8.15
C GLU A 100 -0.10 19.65 7.37
N ILE A 101 1.16 19.23 7.47
CA ILE A 101 2.25 19.82 6.70
C ILE A 101 1.99 19.68 5.19
N ARG A 102 1.52 18.51 4.73
CA ARG A 102 1.20 18.31 3.31
C ARG A 102 0.03 19.14 2.82
N GLN A 103 -0.97 19.37 3.66
CA GLN A 103 -2.11 20.23 3.33
C GLN A 103 -1.69 21.69 3.22
N ARG A 104 -0.84 22.17 4.13
CA ARG A 104 -0.38 23.56 4.16
C ARG A 104 0.69 23.88 3.10
N TYR A 105 1.65 22.98 2.90
CA TYR A 105 2.87 23.23 2.11
C TYR A 105 2.97 22.36 0.84
N GLY A 106 1.97 21.52 0.58
CA GLY A 106 1.92 20.66 -0.61
C GLY A 106 2.48 19.24 -0.39
N LYS A 107 2.17 18.35 -1.33
CA LYS A 107 2.44 16.89 -1.21
C LYS A 107 3.93 16.53 -1.09
N ASN A 108 4.80 17.38 -1.65
CA ASN A 108 6.26 17.20 -1.62
C ASN A 108 6.94 17.86 -0.40
N ALA A 109 6.19 18.51 0.50
CA ALA A 109 6.76 19.14 1.69
C ALA A 109 7.39 18.12 2.66
N VAL A 110 6.83 16.92 2.76
CA VAL A 110 7.37 15.80 3.54
C VAL A 110 7.27 14.50 2.77
N VAL A 111 8.42 13.95 2.38
CA VAL A 111 8.57 12.72 1.61
C VAL A 111 9.34 11.67 2.41
N LYS A 112 9.04 10.39 2.17
CA LYS A 112 9.83 9.29 2.71
C LYS A 112 11.13 9.17 1.91
N GLY A 113 12.26 8.84 2.55
CA GLY A 113 13.55 8.66 1.86
C GLY A 113 13.49 7.65 0.72
N LEU A 114 12.66 6.60 0.83
CA LEU A 114 12.39 5.63 -0.24
C LEU A 114 11.90 6.28 -1.54
N ASN A 115 11.21 7.42 -1.46
CA ASN A 115 10.69 8.15 -2.62
C ASN A 115 11.78 8.96 -3.35
N MET A 116 13.00 9.02 -2.81
CA MET A 116 14.15 9.69 -3.42
C MET A 116 15.11 8.70 -4.11
N LEU A 117 14.85 7.40 -4.01
CA LEU A 117 15.65 6.37 -4.66
C LEU A 117 15.55 6.47 -6.19
N LYS A 118 16.60 6.05 -6.89
CA LYS A 118 16.61 5.97 -8.36
C LYS A 118 15.46 5.08 -8.84
N GLY A 119 14.60 5.62 -9.71
CA GLY A 119 13.41 4.93 -10.22
C GLY A 119 12.13 5.16 -9.41
N ALA A 120 12.20 5.82 -8.25
CA ALA A 120 11.01 6.28 -7.56
C ALA A 120 10.37 7.47 -8.31
N THR A 121 9.05 7.43 -8.49
CA THR A 121 8.29 8.44 -9.26
C THR A 121 7.37 9.29 -8.39
N ALA A 122 7.37 9.08 -7.07
CA ALA A 122 6.40 9.72 -6.18
C ALA A 122 6.49 11.25 -6.18
N ILE A 123 7.71 11.81 -6.20
CA ILE A 123 7.92 13.28 -6.23
C ILE A 123 7.41 13.88 -7.54
N GLU A 124 7.75 13.25 -8.68
CA GLU A 124 7.29 13.69 -10.00
C GLU A 124 5.77 13.54 -10.16
N ARG A 125 5.18 12.44 -9.66
CA ARG A 125 3.72 12.26 -9.69
C ARG A 125 2.99 13.32 -8.86
N ASN A 126 3.59 13.78 -7.76
CA ASN A 126 2.98 14.81 -6.92
C ASN A 126 2.89 16.17 -7.63
N THR A 127 3.68 16.43 -8.68
CA THR A 127 3.60 17.64 -9.50
C THR A 127 2.69 17.48 -10.73
N GLN A 128 2.11 16.30 -10.96
CA GLN A 128 1.23 16.05 -12.09
C GLN A 128 -0.25 16.26 -11.72
N ILE A 129 -1.03 16.76 -12.67
CA ILE A 129 -2.49 16.85 -12.55
C ILE A 129 -3.10 15.83 -13.52
N GLY A 130 -3.84 14.85 -12.99
CA GLY A 130 -4.44 13.79 -13.82
C GLY A 130 -3.45 12.85 -14.53
N GLY A 131 -2.17 12.86 -14.16
CA GLY A 131 -1.12 12.07 -14.82
C GLY A 131 -0.42 12.79 -15.98
N HIS A 132 -0.81 14.04 -16.27
CA HIS A 132 -0.10 14.91 -17.20
C HIS A 132 0.82 15.85 -16.44
N ARG A 133 2.00 16.13 -17.01
CA ARG A 133 2.85 17.23 -16.55
C ARG A 133 2.13 18.54 -16.89
N SER A 134 1.82 19.32 -15.86
CA SER A 134 1.49 20.74 -15.96
C SER A 134 2.75 21.55 -16.22
#